data_AF-A0A4Z2GTC4-F1
#
_entry.id   AF-A0A4Z2GTC4-F1
#
_cell.length_a   1.000
_cell.length_b   1.000
_cell.length_c   1.000
_cell.angle_alpha   90.00
_cell.angle_beta   90.00
_cell.angle_gamma   90.00
#
_symmetry.space_group_name_H-M   'P 1'
#
loop_
_entity.id
_entity.type
_entity.pdbx_description
1 polymer ?
#
loop_
_entity_poly.entity_id
_entity_poly.type
_entity_poly.pdbx_seq_one_letter_code
_entity_poly.pdbx_strand_id
1 'polypeptide(L)'
;MEEAHCDRTEFLSSYPLNIDEISLIPGSLGRIRPRDPKSTTYDPKVVVANLTEEEAEEEAEEEEEEADEDEDEDEDEEKEEEEAEEEEEEDEDEEKEEEEATIFMGHGPSFQFQKKVPEFENIELYNVMCVTAPSDLDAAATTHEQGCRCEDENQVEENLQAFRPPPDGSYSYNSSHLPFGRPAVMFDTQYSLLHHVEFISGYSRELAVPLWSAFTLPRQEDFTPAPAAPPGGVRCLRVDSRVSADHSLSCTAYDQNQQLSPGFLFPPELASSPESRYEASLITNTVPMYPAFKRQWSFLQGALLRRYAEELNGVNVLVGPVFDHDHDGRRDAAEQIRE
;
A
#
# COMPACT_ATOMS: atom_id res chain seq x y z
N MET A 1 -1.31 24.50 19.78
CA MET A 1 -2.01 25.64 19.15
C MET A 1 -0.95 26.62 18.71
N GLU A 2 -0.61 26.50 17.43
CA GLU A 2 0.67 26.94 16.85
C GLU A 2 0.92 28.45 16.95
N GLU A 3 2.19 28.84 17.18
CA GLU A 3 2.64 30.22 17.00
C GLU A 3 3.10 30.42 15.54
N ALA A 4 2.46 31.36 14.82
CA ALA A 4 2.77 31.59 13.40
C ALA A 4 3.97 32.53 13.21
N HIS A 5 5.02 32.03 12.53
CA HIS A 5 6.25 32.77 12.23
C HIS A 5 6.25 33.33 10.80
N CYS A 6 6.68 34.60 10.65
CA CYS A 6 6.81 35.24 9.33
C CYS A 6 7.84 34.55 8.42
N ASP A 7 8.79 33.85 9.02
CA ASP A 7 9.93 33.24 8.36
C ASP A 7 9.64 31.78 7.96
N ARG A 8 8.59 31.16 8.54
CA ARG A 8 7.95 29.91 8.08
C ARG A 8 6.61 30.24 7.38
N THR A 9 6.61 31.11 6.36
CA THR A 9 5.38 31.57 5.67
C THR A 9 5.57 31.60 4.16
N GLU A 10 4.91 30.68 3.45
CA GLU A 10 5.04 30.60 1.99
C GLU A 10 4.14 31.53 1.17
N PHE A 11 4.63 31.86 -0.04
CA PHE A 11 4.03 32.83 -0.95
C PHE A 11 3.95 32.28 -2.38
N LEU A 12 2.73 32.17 -2.93
CA LEU A 12 2.45 31.82 -4.34
C LEU A 12 2.93 32.86 -5.40
N SER A 13 4.06 33.53 -5.15
CA SER A 13 4.71 34.53 -5.99
C SER A 13 6.22 34.32 -6.15
N SER A 14 6.84 33.35 -5.46
CA SER A 14 7.98 32.60 -6.00
C SER A 14 7.50 31.85 -7.25
N TYR A 15 6.55 30.93 -7.02
CA TYR A 15 6.13 29.93 -7.99
C TYR A 15 5.64 30.44 -9.36
N PRO A 16 5.84 29.70 -10.49
CA PRO A 16 5.49 30.08 -11.86
C PRO A 16 3.98 29.96 -12.14
N LEU A 17 3.15 30.39 -11.18
CA LEU A 17 1.70 30.42 -11.26
C LEU A 17 1.20 31.78 -11.76
N ASN A 18 0.15 31.76 -12.59
CA ASN A 18 -0.55 32.99 -12.95
C ASN A 18 -1.46 33.47 -11.81
N ILE A 19 -0.87 34.15 -10.82
CA ILE A 19 -1.53 34.70 -9.62
C ILE A 19 -2.80 35.50 -9.97
N ASP A 20 -2.84 36.17 -11.12
CA ASP A 20 -3.97 36.98 -11.55
C ASP A 20 -5.20 36.17 -12.02
N GLU A 21 -5.03 34.89 -12.36
CA GLU A 21 -6.13 33.97 -12.71
C GLU A 21 -6.64 33.12 -11.54
N ILE A 22 -5.95 33.13 -10.40
CA ILE A 22 -6.28 32.33 -9.21
C ILE A 22 -6.77 33.18 -8.01
N SER A 23 -7.20 32.48 -6.96
CA SER A 23 -7.65 33.04 -5.69
C SER A 23 -7.29 32.09 -4.56
N LEU A 24 -6.30 32.46 -3.76
CA LEU A 24 -5.92 31.74 -2.54
C LEU A 24 -6.89 32.06 -1.38
N ILE A 25 -7.15 31.05 -0.56
CA ILE A 25 -7.57 31.17 0.85
C ILE A 25 -6.34 30.78 1.69
N PRO A 26 -5.65 31.71 2.38
CA PRO A 26 -4.40 31.43 3.08
C PRO A 26 -4.61 30.81 4.47
N GLY A 27 -3.53 30.25 5.03
CA GLY A 27 -3.47 29.45 6.25
C GLY A 27 -2.83 28.08 5.96
N SER A 28 -2.51 27.30 6.99
CA SER A 28 -1.92 25.95 6.86
C SER A 28 -2.76 25.05 5.94
N LEU A 29 -4.08 24.97 6.17
CA LEU A 29 -5.03 24.34 5.24
C LEU A 29 -5.42 25.30 4.08
N GLY A 30 -4.39 25.77 3.38
CA GLY A 30 -4.46 26.70 2.25
C GLY A 30 -5.21 26.12 1.06
N ARG A 31 -5.98 26.95 0.35
CA ARG A 31 -6.81 26.48 -0.78
C ARG A 31 -6.79 27.44 -1.97
N ILE A 32 -6.28 26.95 -3.10
CA ILE A 32 -6.28 27.62 -4.39
C ILE A 32 -7.56 27.26 -5.16
N ARG A 33 -8.11 28.23 -5.90
CA ARG A 33 -9.24 28.05 -6.82
C ARG A 33 -9.19 29.11 -7.93
N PRO A 34 -9.86 28.94 -9.09
CA PRO A 34 -9.90 29.97 -10.11
C PRO A 34 -10.62 31.24 -9.63
N ARG A 35 -10.16 32.38 -10.14
CA ARG A 35 -10.69 33.72 -9.83
C ARG A 35 -12.01 34.00 -10.54
N ASP A 36 -12.14 33.55 -11.80
CA ASP A 36 -13.42 33.37 -12.48
C ASP A 36 -13.84 31.88 -12.41
N PRO A 37 -14.94 31.51 -11.72
CA PRO A 37 -15.47 30.14 -11.71
C PRO A 37 -15.89 29.57 -13.08
N LYS A 38 -15.79 30.34 -14.17
CA LYS A 38 -16.01 29.91 -15.56
C LYS A 38 -14.75 29.96 -16.42
N SER A 39 -13.57 30.15 -15.82
CA SER A 39 -12.32 30.04 -16.54
C SER A 39 -12.20 28.67 -17.23
N THR A 40 -11.79 28.69 -18.49
CA THR A 40 -11.41 27.49 -19.26
C THR A 40 -9.89 27.39 -19.46
N THR A 41 -9.12 28.25 -18.78
CA THR A 41 -7.64 28.25 -18.77
C THR A 41 -7.08 27.66 -17.47
N TYR A 42 -7.87 27.65 -16.39
CA TYR A 42 -7.49 27.02 -15.13
C TYR A 42 -7.62 25.49 -15.22
N ASP A 43 -6.51 24.78 -15.10
CA ASP A 43 -6.45 23.35 -14.84
C ASP A 43 -5.78 23.12 -13.48
N PRO A 44 -6.46 22.54 -12.46
CA PRO A 44 -5.86 22.30 -11.15
C PRO A 44 -4.67 21.33 -11.22
N LYS A 45 -4.59 20.45 -12.23
CA LYS A 45 -3.45 19.52 -12.37
C LYS A 45 -2.17 20.24 -12.78
N VAL A 46 -2.29 21.27 -13.60
CA VAL A 46 -1.15 22.14 -13.96
C VAL A 46 -0.76 23.00 -12.76
N VAL A 47 -1.73 23.53 -12.00
CA VAL A 47 -1.42 24.30 -10.78
C VAL A 47 -0.70 23.46 -9.72
N VAL A 48 -1.08 22.19 -9.54
CA VAL A 48 -0.35 21.28 -8.62
C VAL A 48 1.04 20.94 -9.17
N ALA A 49 1.15 20.53 -10.44
CA ALA A 49 2.45 20.18 -11.03
C ALA A 49 3.45 21.35 -11.00
N ASN A 50 3.00 22.59 -11.25
CA ASN A 50 3.81 23.80 -11.15
C ASN A 50 4.22 24.20 -9.72
N LEU A 51 3.73 23.52 -8.68
CA LEU A 51 4.24 23.67 -7.31
C LEU A 51 5.27 22.56 -7.03
N THR A 52 4.90 21.31 -7.29
CA THR A 52 5.74 20.13 -7.00
C THR A 52 6.95 19.97 -7.93
N GLU A 53 6.99 20.65 -9.08
CA GLU A 53 8.17 20.71 -9.96
C GLU A 53 9.19 21.78 -9.51
N GLU A 54 8.83 22.66 -8.57
CA GLU A 54 9.72 23.69 -8.00
C GLU A 54 10.13 23.35 -6.56
N GLU A 55 9.23 22.78 -5.75
CA GLU A 55 9.58 22.15 -4.47
C GLU A 55 10.76 21.16 -4.67
N ALA A 56 10.71 20.34 -5.73
CA ALA A 56 11.78 19.41 -6.11
C ALA A 56 12.90 20.00 -7.01
N GLU A 57 12.89 21.31 -7.29
CA GLU A 57 14.07 22.06 -7.77
C GLU A 57 14.75 22.80 -6.59
N GLU A 58 14.00 23.17 -5.54
CA GLU A 58 14.50 23.79 -4.30
C GLU A 58 15.20 22.74 -3.41
N GLU A 59 14.56 21.60 -3.11
CA GLU A 59 15.18 20.42 -2.46
C GLU A 59 16.51 20.01 -3.13
N ALA A 60 16.59 20.14 -4.46
CA ALA A 60 17.76 19.73 -5.25
C ALA A 60 18.83 20.82 -5.41
N GLU A 61 18.51 22.11 -5.16
CA GLU A 61 19.53 23.15 -4.98
C GLU A 61 20.07 23.15 -3.53
N GLU A 62 19.28 22.70 -2.54
CA GLU A 62 19.74 22.45 -1.16
C GLU A 62 20.65 21.20 -1.09
N GLU A 63 20.26 20.04 -1.66
CA GLU A 63 21.14 18.86 -1.82
C GLU A 63 22.47 19.19 -2.55
N GLU A 64 22.48 20.14 -3.50
CA GLU A 64 23.72 20.58 -4.19
C GLU A 64 24.53 21.64 -3.42
N GLU A 65 23.97 22.38 -2.43
CA GLU A 65 24.74 23.31 -1.58
C GLU A 65 25.36 22.60 -0.37
N GLU A 66 24.66 21.64 0.25
CA GLU A 66 25.20 20.80 1.34
C GLU A 66 26.35 19.91 0.86
N ALA A 67 26.18 19.21 -0.27
CA ALA A 67 27.24 18.37 -0.85
C ALA A 67 28.47 19.14 -1.37
N ASP A 68 28.40 20.49 -1.47
CA ASP A 68 29.54 21.38 -1.77
C ASP A 68 30.20 21.92 -0.47
N GLU A 69 29.54 21.84 0.70
CA GLU A 69 30.16 22.06 2.03
C GLU A 69 30.82 20.76 2.57
N ASP A 70 30.29 19.58 2.25
CA ASP A 70 30.79 18.24 2.67
C ASP A 70 32.21 17.87 2.17
N GLU A 71 32.81 18.58 1.21
CA GLU A 71 34.13 18.22 0.61
C GLU A 71 35.32 18.19 1.62
N ASP A 72 35.14 18.58 2.90
CA ASP A 72 36.17 18.62 3.96
C ASP A 72 35.87 17.78 5.24
N GLU A 73 34.72 17.08 5.37
CA GLU A 73 34.31 16.28 6.56
C GLU A 73 34.61 14.74 6.42
N ASP A 74 34.29 13.89 7.42
CA ASP A 74 34.65 12.43 7.48
C ASP A 74 33.43 11.47 7.34
N GLU A 75 33.50 10.43 6.49
CA GLU A 75 32.41 9.46 6.15
C GLU A 75 31.65 8.78 7.32
N ASP A 76 32.17 8.83 8.55
CA ASP A 76 31.54 8.27 9.76
C ASP A 76 30.77 9.35 10.58
N GLU A 77 31.04 10.65 10.38
CA GLU A 77 30.33 11.76 11.05
C GLU A 77 29.09 12.18 10.25
N GLU A 78 29.15 12.20 8.90
CA GLU A 78 28.01 12.40 7.97
C GLU A 78 26.73 11.64 8.40
N LYS A 79 26.87 10.39 8.85
CA LYS A 79 25.74 9.50 9.19
C LYS A 79 25.25 9.63 10.62
N GLU A 80 26.06 10.19 11.52
CA GLU A 80 25.57 10.59 12.85
C GLU A 80 24.83 11.95 12.77
N GLU A 81 24.95 12.69 11.65
CA GLU A 81 24.16 13.89 11.36
C GLU A 81 22.92 13.57 10.47
N GLU A 82 23.03 12.76 9.40
CA GLU A 82 21.88 12.25 8.60
C GLU A 82 20.85 11.49 9.49
N GLU A 83 21.30 10.58 10.37
CA GLU A 83 20.40 9.90 11.33
C GLU A 83 19.86 10.86 12.43
N ALA A 84 20.50 12.00 12.68
CA ALA A 84 20.03 12.98 13.67
C ALA A 84 19.03 13.98 13.09
N GLU A 85 19.14 14.32 11.81
CA GLU A 85 18.17 15.18 11.12
C GLU A 85 16.89 14.41 10.77
N GLU A 86 16.97 13.11 10.40
CA GLU A 86 15.78 12.23 10.39
C GLU A 86 15.10 12.16 11.78
N GLU A 87 15.88 12.11 12.89
CA GLU A 87 15.31 12.14 14.25
C GLU A 87 14.73 13.52 14.64
N GLU A 88 15.36 14.65 14.27
CA GLU A 88 14.80 16.00 14.56
C GLU A 88 13.57 16.33 13.69
N GLU A 89 13.46 15.85 12.46
CA GLU A 89 12.22 15.97 11.65
C GLU A 89 11.07 15.11 12.21
N GLU A 90 11.32 13.84 12.59
CA GLU A 90 10.28 13.00 13.22
C GLU A 90 9.80 13.61 14.56
N ASP A 91 10.69 14.16 15.41
CA ASP A 91 10.32 14.85 16.65
C ASP A 91 9.54 16.17 16.37
N GLU A 92 9.92 16.95 15.34
CA GLU A 92 9.18 18.17 14.97
C GLU A 92 7.75 17.86 14.49
N ASP A 93 7.53 16.78 13.73
CA ASP A 93 6.20 16.37 13.26
C ASP A 93 5.36 15.70 14.38
N GLU A 94 5.95 14.95 15.32
CA GLU A 94 5.21 14.51 16.53
C GLU A 94 4.81 15.71 17.42
N GLU A 95 5.65 16.74 17.60
CA GLU A 95 5.25 17.96 18.34
C GLU A 95 4.11 18.72 17.62
N LYS A 96 4.09 18.77 16.28
CA LYS A 96 2.99 19.39 15.50
C LYS A 96 1.66 18.64 15.70
N GLU A 97 1.65 17.30 15.79
CA GLU A 97 0.43 16.55 16.10
C GLU A 97 -0.04 16.74 17.56
N GLU A 98 0.86 16.80 18.56
CA GLU A 98 0.48 17.14 19.95
C GLU A 98 -0.12 18.58 20.04
N GLU A 99 0.37 19.52 19.23
CA GLU A 99 -0.07 20.92 19.22
C GLU A 99 -1.54 21.12 18.74
N GLU A 100 -2.04 20.31 17.79
CA GLU A 100 -3.44 20.31 17.33
C GLU A 100 -4.39 19.49 18.25
N ALA A 101 -3.84 18.69 19.18
CA ALA A 101 -4.60 17.76 19.99
C ALA A 101 -5.67 18.42 20.90
N THR A 102 -6.88 17.84 20.94
CA THR A 102 -8.04 18.41 21.64
C THR A 102 -8.48 17.63 22.88
N ILE A 103 -8.63 18.34 24.01
CA ILE A 103 -8.98 17.75 25.32
C ILE A 103 -10.45 17.25 25.37
N PHE A 104 -10.63 15.93 25.57
CA PHE A 104 -11.92 15.33 25.92
C PHE A 104 -12.06 15.01 27.43
N MET A 105 -13.24 15.27 28.01
CA MET A 105 -13.57 14.89 29.40
C MET A 105 -15.00 14.34 29.54
N GLY A 106 -15.14 13.02 29.61
CA GLY A 106 -16.42 12.35 29.90
C GLY A 106 -16.70 12.24 31.40
N HIS A 107 -17.82 12.82 31.87
CA HIS A 107 -18.30 12.64 33.25
C HIS A 107 -19.79 12.26 33.29
N GLY A 108 -20.10 11.09 33.84
CA GLY A 108 -21.47 10.61 33.98
C GLY A 108 -21.52 9.14 34.46
N PRO A 109 -22.72 8.59 34.72
CA PRO A 109 -22.88 7.23 35.25
C PRO A 109 -22.45 6.12 34.27
N SER A 110 -22.32 6.43 32.98
CA SER A 110 -21.82 5.51 31.95
C SER A 110 -20.30 5.58 31.76
N PHE A 111 -19.62 6.59 32.31
CA PHE A 111 -18.16 6.78 32.18
C PHE A 111 -17.42 6.20 33.40
N GLN A 112 -16.23 5.65 33.18
CA GLN A 112 -15.40 5.12 34.25
C GLN A 112 -14.75 6.26 35.05
N PHE A 113 -14.86 6.22 36.37
CA PHE A 113 -14.29 7.25 37.25
C PHE A 113 -12.76 7.15 37.31
N GLN A 114 -12.06 8.29 37.19
CA GLN A 114 -10.58 8.41 37.28
C GLN A 114 -9.79 7.53 36.28
N LYS A 115 -10.33 7.31 35.07
CA LYS A 115 -9.67 6.56 34.00
C LYS A 115 -9.09 7.51 32.92
N LYS A 116 -7.76 7.62 32.79
CA LYS A 116 -7.15 8.06 31.51
C LYS A 116 -7.34 6.91 30.50
N VAL A 117 -7.77 7.27 29.29
CA VAL A 117 -7.80 6.43 28.09
C VAL A 117 -6.65 6.86 27.15
N PRO A 118 -6.20 6.02 26.20
CA PRO A 118 -5.39 6.48 25.08
C PRO A 118 -6.12 7.57 24.29
N GLU A 119 -5.40 8.27 23.44
CA GLU A 119 -5.95 9.16 22.42
C GLU A 119 -6.87 8.37 21.46
N PHE A 120 -7.81 9.08 20.83
CA PHE A 120 -8.82 8.52 19.93
C PHE A 120 -9.41 9.62 19.06
N GLU A 121 -9.84 9.29 17.84
CA GLU A 121 -10.41 10.27 16.91
C GLU A 121 -11.72 10.87 17.42
N ASN A 122 -11.93 12.17 17.18
CA ASN A 122 -13.14 12.86 17.63
C ASN A 122 -14.45 12.31 17.00
N ILE A 123 -14.37 11.60 15.88
CA ILE A 123 -15.52 10.99 15.19
C ILE A 123 -16.14 9.83 16.00
N GLU A 124 -15.34 9.10 16.79
CA GLU A 124 -15.83 8.01 17.64
C GLU A 124 -16.75 8.49 18.77
N LEU A 125 -16.73 9.79 19.10
CA LEU A 125 -17.72 10.39 20.01
C LEU A 125 -19.15 10.22 19.49
N TYR A 126 -19.36 10.10 18.17
CA TYR A 126 -20.67 9.80 17.61
C TYR A 126 -21.13 8.37 17.96
N ASN A 127 -20.22 7.38 17.90
CA ASN A 127 -20.50 5.99 18.27
C ASN A 127 -20.69 5.83 19.79
N VAL A 128 -19.99 6.62 20.60
CA VAL A 128 -20.24 6.76 22.06
C VAL A 128 -21.64 7.31 22.35
N MET A 129 -22.26 8.05 21.40
CA MET A 129 -23.62 8.60 21.52
C MET A 129 -24.71 7.76 20.84
N CYS A 130 -24.39 6.93 19.83
CA CYS A 130 -25.35 6.21 18.97
C CYS A 130 -24.86 4.79 18.60
N VAL A 131 -25.76 3.79 18.64
CA VAL A 131 -25.42 2.37 18.34
C VAL A 131 -26.46 1.73 17.41
N THR A 132 -26.08 1.28 16.19
CA THR A 132 -26.55 0.06 15.44
C THR A 132 -26.12 0.05 13.94
N ALA A 133 -26.01 -1.16 13.33
CA ALA A 133 -25.72 -1.51 11.90
C ALA A 133 -26.21 -2.97 11.60
N PRO A 134 -26.01 -3.67 10.43
CA PRO A 134 -25.64 -3.35 9.02
C PRO A 134 -26.82 -3.70 8.02
N SER A 135 -26.85 -4.49 6.91
CA SER A 135 -26.00 -5.39 6.04
C SER A 135 -26.73 -5.84 4.72
N ASP A 136 -26.16 -6.76 3.89
CA ASP A 136 -26.78 -7.69 2.86
C ASP A 136 -27.13 -7.18 1.41
N LEU A 137 -27.19 -7.87 0.23
CA LEU A 137 -26.58 -9.03 -0.56
C LEU A 137 -27.01 -8.85 -2.09
N ASP A 138 -26.69 -9.49 -3.26
CA ASP A 138 -25.99 -10.70 -3.86
C ASP A 138 -25.64 -10.45 -5.39
N ALA A 139 -24.65 -11.11 -6.03
CA ALA A 139 -24.15 -10.83 -7.43
C ALA A 139 -23.36 -11.96 -8.20
N ALA A 140 -23.35 -11.99 -9.57
CA ALA A 140 -22.55 -12.93 -10.44
C ALA A 140 -22.51 -12.69 -12.01
N ALA A 141 -21.48 -13.23 -12.72
CA ALA A 141 -21.28 -13.18 -14.21
C ALA A 141 -20.47 -14.40 -14.82
N THR A 142 -20.07 -14.36 -16.13
CA THR A 142 -19.45 -15.49 -16.91
C THR A 142 -18.13 -15.16 -17.68
N THR A 143 -17.73 -15.92 -18.74
CA THR A 143 -16.46 -16.72 -18.80
C THR A 143 -15.63 -16.70 -20.13
N HIS A 144 -14.27 -16.61 -20.12
CA HIS A 144 -13.34 -16.84 -21.28
C HIS A 144 -11.82 -17.14 -20.96
N GLU A 145 -11.02 -17.53 -21.99
CA GLU A 145 -9.71 -18.24 -21.93
C GLU A 145 -8.41 -17.36 -21.94
N GLN A 146 -7.25 -17.87 -21.45
CA GLN A 146 -6.07 -17.08 -21.05
C GLN A 146 -4.69 -17.74 -21.32
N GLY A 147 -3.63 -16.95 -21.53
CA GLY A 147 -2.29 -17.46 -21.92
C GLY A 147 -1.10 -16.82 -21.18
N CYS A 148 -0.38 -17.64 -20.40
CA CYS A 148 0.79 -17.26 -19.59
C CYS A 148 2.05 -18.03 -19.99
N ARG A 149 3.24 -17.52 -19.60
CA ARG A 149 4.54 -18.19 -19.82
C ARG A 149 5.53 -17.88 -18.70
N CYS A 150 6.33 -18.89 -18.35
CA CYS A 150 7.67 -18.72 -17.78
C CYS A 150 8.64 -19.46 -18.70
N GLU A 151 9.83 -18.90 -18.91
CA GLU A 151 10.94 -19.61 -19.57
C GLU A 151 11.97 -19.93 -18.49
N ASP A 152 11.77 -21.08 -17.84
CA ASP A 152 12.66 -21.58 -16.79
C ASP A 152 14.01 -22.01 -17.41
N GLU A 153 15.12 -21.46 -16.93
CA GLU A 153 16.47 -21.85 -17.40
C GLU A 153 16.77 -23.30 -17.00
N ASN A 154 16.60 -24.20 -17.98
CA ASN A 154 16.64 -25.66 -17.83
C ASN A 154 17.64 -26.20 -16.78
N GLN A 155 17.12 -26.79 -15.70
CA GLN A 155 17.30 -28.22 -15.44
C GLN A 155 16.35 -28.77 -14.36
N VAL A 156 15.69 -29.89 -14.70
CA VAL A 156 14.89 -30.74 -13.81
C VAL A 156 13.63 -30.06 -13.23
N GLU A 157 12.55 -30.09 -14.01
CA GLU A 157 11.21 -30.28 -13.41
C GLU A 157 11.20 -31.66 -12.71
N GLU A 158 11.48 -31.70 -11.41
CA GLU A 158 10.88 -32.76 -10.59
C GLU A 158 9.36 -32.63 -10.67
N ASN A 159 8.65 -33.74 -10.45
CA ASN A 159 7.18 -33.75 -10.55
C ASN A 159 6.54 -33.08 -9.32
N LEU A 160 6.69 -31.76 -9.24
CA LEU A 160 5.88 -30.86 -8.40
C LEU A 160 4.44 -30.90 -8.91
N GLN A 161 3.73 -31.95 -8.52
CA GLN A 161 2.30 -32.08 -8.72
C GLN A 161 1.60 -31.04 -7.83
N ALA A 162 1.44 -29.84 -8.38
CA ALA A 162 0.74 -28.72 -7.75
C ALA A 162 -0.58 -29.22 -7.14
N PHE A 163 -0.75 -28.95 -5.84
CA PHE A 163 -1.93 -29.33 -5.05
C PHE A 163 -2.25 -30.84 -5.06
N ARG A 164 -1.32 -31.68 -4.58
CA ARG A 164 -1.71 -33.03 -4.11
C ARG A 164 -2.70 -32.92 -2.93
N PRO A 165 -3.91 -33.50 -3.03
CA PRO A 165 -4.77 -33.62 -1.85
C PRO A 165 -4.13 -34.59 -0.83
N PRO A 166 -4.18 -34.28 0.48
CA PRO A 166 -3.72 -35.20 1.50
C PRO A 166 -4.59 -36.48 1.52
N PRO A 167 -4.03 -37.66 1.86
CA PRO A 167 -4.72 -38.95 1.69
C PRO A 167 -5.98 -39.12 2.53
N ASP A 168 -6.14 -38.38 3.64
CA ASP A 168 -7.36 -38.35 4.47
C ASP A 168 -8.36 -37.24 4.06
N GLY A 169 -8.09 -36.46 3.01
CA GLY A 169 -8.94 -35.35 2.55
C GLY A 169 -8.97 -34.12 3.49
N SER A 170 -8.37 -34.21 4.67
CA SER A 170 -8.22 -33.11 5.62
C SER A 170 -7.03 -32.22 5.24
N TYR A 171 -7.30 -31.09 4.61
CA TYR A 171 -6.30 -30.05 4.36
C TYR A 171 -5.93 -29.33 5.66
N SER A 172 -4.95 -29.86 6.38
CA SER A 172 -4.32 -29.20 7.53
C SER A 172 -3.35 -28.09 7.07
N TYR A 173 -3.85 -27.12 6.30
CA TYR A 173 -3.13 -25.86 6.10
C TYR A 173 -2.96 -25.19 7.47
N ASN A 174 -1.74 -24.81 7.83
CA ASN A 174 -1.52 -24.08 9.07
C ASN A 174 -2.26 -22.75 9.01
N SER A 175 -3.09 -22.45 10.00
CA SER A 175 -3.72 -21.13 10.14
C SER A 175 -2.76 -20.06 10.69
N SER A 176 -1.45 -20.30 10.59
CA SER A 176 -0.34 -19.40 11.00
C SER A 176 -0.40 -18.04 10.30
N HIS A 177 -0.97 -18.00 9.09
CA HIS A 177 -1.11 -16.81 8.27
C HIS A 177 -2.42 -16.05 8.50
N LEU A 178 -3.31 -16.59 9.34
CA LEU A 178 -4.56 -15.98 9.77
C LEU A 178 -4.73 -16.11 11.30
N PRO A 179 -3.77 -15.61 12.12
CA PRO A 179 -3.79 -15.78 13.57
C PRO A 179 -4.99 -15.08 14.22
N PHE A 180 -5.47 -13.98 13.62
CA PHE A 180 -6.65 -13.23 14.04
C PHE A 180 -7.96 -13.73 13.41
N GLY A 181 -7.90 -14.85 12.67
CA GLY A 181 -8.97 -15.32 11.79
C GLY A 181 -8.88 -14.74 10.38
N ARG A 182 -9.78 -15.18 9.48
CA ARG A 182 -9.89 -14.64 8.12
C ARG A 182 -10.64 -13.30 8.15
N PRO A 183 -10.26 -12.30 7.32
CA PRO A 183 -11.08 -11.12 7.10
C PRO A 183 -12.53 -11.46 6.75
N ALA A 184 -13.47 -10.78 7.39
CA ALA A 184 -14.89 -10.86 7.06
C ALA A 184 -15.19 -9.93 5.88
N VAL A 185 -15.75 -10.49 4.81
CA VAL A 185 -16.16 -9.70 3.65
C VAL A 185 -17.59 -9.21 3.92
N MET A 186 -17.75 -7.89 4.07
CA MET A 186 -18.97 -7.23 4.58
C MET A 186 -19.84 -6.58 3.48
N PHE A 187 -19.48 -6.82 2.23
CA PHE A 187 -20.24 -6.53 1.01
C PHE A 187 -20.41 -7.86 0.26
N ASP A 188 -21.37 -7.98 -0.66
CA ASP A 188 -21.49 -9.25 -1.39
C ASP A 188 -20.50 -9.35 -2.56
N THR A 189 -19.86 -10.51 -2.64
CA THR A 189 -19.06 -10.98 -3.77
C THR A 189 -18.74 -12.45 -3.54
N GLN A 190 -18.73 -13.24 -4.62
CA GLN A 190 -18.40 -14.66 -4.55
C GLN A 190 -16.87 -14.85 -4.57
N TYR A 191 -16.25 -14.74 -3.39
CA TYR A 191 -14.81 -14.99 -3.22
C TYR A 191 -14.49 -16.45 -2.88
N SER A 192 -13.25 -16.86 -3.14
CA SER A 192 -12.71 -18.19 -2.84
C SER A 192 -11.41 -18.06 -2.04
N LEU A 193 -11.24 -18.88 -1.00
CA LEU A 193 -9.98 -18.94 -0.26
C LEU A 193 -8.96 -19.78 -1.04
N LEU A 194 -7.87 -19.14 -1.46
CA LEU A 194 -6.72 -19.79 -2.07
C LEU A 194 -5.65 -20.00 -1.00
N HIS A 195 -5.34 -21.26 -0.69
CA HIS A 195 -4.34 -21.63 0.30
C HIS A 195 -3.03 -22.02 -0.39
N HIS A 196 -1.92 -21.49 0.13
CA HIS A 196 -0.55 -21.74 -0.34
C HIS A 196 0.32 -22.19 0.85
N VAL A 197 1.59 -22.48 0.63
CA VAL A 197 2.54 -22.87 1.70
C VAL A 197 2.76 -21.75 2.72
N GLU A 198 2.93 -20.50 2.27
CA GLU A 198 3.35 -19.36 3.13
C GLU A 198 2.36 -18.18 3.15
N PHE A 199 1.25 -18.25 2.39
CA PHE A 199 0.21 -17.21 2.35
C PHE A 199 -1.19 -17.77 2.06
N ILE A 200 -2.23 -17.02 2.41
CA ILE A 200 -3.64 -17.35 2.14
C ILE A 200 -4.32 -16.11 1.53
N SER A 201 -5.04 -16.27 0.43
CA SER A 201 -5.69 -15.16 -0.29
C SER A 201 -7.21 -15.30 -0.37
N GLY A 202 -7.94 -14.20 -0.17
CA GLY A 202 -9.37 -14.10 -0.46
C GLY A 202 -9.59 -13.61 -1.88
N TYR A 203 -9.79 -14.53 -2.82
CA TYR A 203 -9.79 -14.22 -4.25
C TYR A 203 -11.20 -13.99 -4.82
N SER A 204 -11.48 -12.81 -5.38
CA SER A 204 -12.78 -12.51 -6.00
C SER A 204 -12.83 -12.99 -7.45
N ARG A 205 -13.82 -13.86 -7.74
CA ARG A 205 -14.09 -14.36 -9.10
C ARG A 205 -14.74 -13.31 -10.02
N GLU A 206 -15.24 -12.24 -9.44
CA GLU A 206 -16.00 -11.19 -10.12
C GLU A 206 -15.08 -10.07 -10.61
N LEU A 207 -14.07 -9.72 -9.80
CA LEU A 207 -13.03 -8.74 -10.12
C LEU A 207 -11.76 -9.38 -10.69
N ALA A 208 -11.65 -10.71 -10.68
CA ALA A 208 -10.48 -11.49 -11.11
C ALA A 208 -9.16 -11.14 -10.39
N VAL A 209 -9.24 -10.60 -9.18
CA VAL A 209 -8.10 -10.22 -8.32
C VAL A 209 -8.27 -10.75 -6.89
N PRO A 210 -7.16 -10.95 -6.15
CA PRO A 210 -7.22 -11.08 -4.70
C PRO A 210 -7.80 -9.80 -4.08
N LEU A 211 -8.83 -9.94 -3.24
CA LEU A 211 -9.32 -8.88 -2.35
C LEU A 211 -8.32 -8.63 -1.22
N TRP A 212 -7.64 -9.68 -0.80
CA TRP A 212 -6.55 -9.65 0.17
C TRP A 212 -5.67 -10.90 0.04
N SER A 213 -4.40 -10.76 0.41
CA SER A 213 -3.48 -11.84 0.77
C SER A 213 -2.98 -11.62 2.20
N ALA A 214 -2.94 -12.69 2.98
CA ALA A 214 -2.46 -12.71 4.36
C ALA A 214 -1.27 -13.67 4.49
N PHE A 215 -0.20 -13.22 5.12
CA PHE A 215 1.01 -14.02 5.38
C PHE A 215 1.64 -13.63 6.72
N THR A 216 2.62 -14.40 7.18
CA THR A 216 3.31 -14.14 8.46
C THR A 216 4.79 -14.34 8.26
N LEU A 217 5.55 -13.27 8.43
CA LEU A 217 7.00 -13.29 8.39
C LEU A 217 7.50 -13.57 9.80
N PRO A 218 8.21 -14.68 10.06
CA PRO A 218 8.89 -14.86 11.32
C PRO A 218 10.08 -13.89 11.43
N ARG A 219 10.55 -13.66 12.65
CA ARG A 219 11.88 -13.08 12.89
C ARG A 219 12.93 -13.87 12.11
N GLN A 220 13.74 -13.19 11.29
CA GLN A 220 14.90 -13.81 10.66
C GLN A 220 16.08 -13.74 11.64
N GLU A 221 16.69 -14.88 11.97
CA GLU A 221 17.81 -14.93 12.92
C GLU A 221 19.19 -15.17 12.25
N ASP A 222 19.21 -15.34 10.92
CA ASP A 222 20.42 -15.49 10.11
C ASP A 222 20.36 -14.53 8.90
N PHE A 223 21.25 -13.53 8.88
CA PHE A 223 21.45 -12.65 7.73
C PHE A 223 22.16 -13.41 6.58
N THR A 224 21.43 -14.27 5.89
CA THR A 224 21.71 -14.54 4.47
C THR A 224 20.97 -13.48 3.65
N PRO A 225 21.66 -12.53 2.98
CA PRO A 225 20.99 -11.60 2.08
C PRO A 225 20.13 -12.36 1.09
N ALA A 226 18.87 -11.94 0.93
CA ALA A 226 17.99 -12.54 -0.06
C ALA A 226 18.72 -12.52 -1.43
N PRO A 227 18.86 -13.67 -2.11
CA PRO A 227 19.78 -13.79 -3.23
C PRO A 227 19.41 -12.77 -4.30
N ALA A 228 20.34 -11.82 -4.55
CA ALA A 228 20.08 -10.61 -5.32
C ALA A 228 19.33 -10.95 -6.61
N ALA A 229 18.14 -10.35 -6.78
CA ALA A 229 17.23 -10.69 -7.86
C ALA A 229 17.98 -10.60 -9.21
N PRO A 230 17.98 -11.66 -10.03
CA PRO A 230 18.92 -11.76 -11.15
C PRO A 230 18.75 -10.58 -12.09
N PRO A 231 19.82 -9.88 -12.51
CA PRO A 231 19.72 -8.66 -13.30
C PRO A 231 19.09 -8.98 -14.65
N GLY A 232 17.85 -8.51 -14.85
CA GLY A 232 16.98 -8.90 -15.96
C GLY A 232 15.64 -9.54 -15.54
N GLY A 233 15.46 -9.87 -14.26
CA GLY A 233 14.17 -10.09 -13.59
C GLY A 233 13.15 -10.90 -14.40
N VAL A 234 13.46 -12.19 -14.67
CA VAL A 234 12.62 -13.06 -15.51
C VAL A 234 11.19 -13.15 -14.93
N ARG A 235 10.27 -12.41 -15.56
CA ARG A 235 8.89 -12.18 -15.13
C ARG A 235 8.04 -13.45 -15.29
N CYS A 236 8.26 -14.41 -14.41
CA CYS A 236 7.51 -15.66 -14.38
C CYS A 236 6.10 -15.42 -13.83
N LEU A 237 5.09 -15.59 -14.70
CA LEU A 237 3.67 -15.57 -14.37
C LEU A 237 3.07 -16.93 -14.77
N ARG A 238 2.52 -17.66 -13.79
CA ARG A 238 1.93 -18.99 -13.98
C ARG A 238 0.40 -18.94 -13.83
N VAL A 239 -0.31 -19.76 -14.59
CA VAL A 239 -1.77 -19.93 -14.43
C VAL A 239 -2.07 -20.71 -13.15
N ASP A 240 -3.11 -20.30 -12.43
CA ASP A 240 -3.62 -21.04 -11.27
C ASP A 240 -4.71 -22.02 -11.70
N SER A 241 -4.45 -23.32 -11.60
CA SER A 241 -5.39 -24.37 -12.01
C SER A 241 -6.62 -24.50 -11.11
N ARG A 242 -6.67 -23.81 -9.96
CA ARG A 242 -7.81 -23.79 -9.02
C ARG A 242 -8.88 -22.77 -9.41
N VAL A 243 -8.52 -21.80 -10.26
CA VAL A 243 -9.41 -20.76 -10.79
C VAL A 243 -9.60 -21.03 -12.28
N SER A 244 -10.85 -21.02 -12.78
CA SER A 244 -11.07 -21.11 -14.22
C SER A 244 -10.64 -19.80 -14.88
N ALA A 245 -10.06 -19.88 -16.09
CA ALA A 245 -9.56 -18.71 -16.83
C ALA A 245 -10.58 -17.55 -16.83
N ASP A 246 -11.84 -17.91 -17.02
CA ASP A 246 -13.07 -17.16 -16.81
C ASP A 246 -13.12 -16.12 -15.68
N HIS A 247 -12.46 -16.42 -14.58
CA HIS A 247 -12.45 -15.67 -13.33
C HIS A 247 -11.03 -15.28 -12.89
N SER A 248 -10.05 -15.46 -13.78
CA SER A 248 -8.63 -15.11 -13.64
C SER A 248 -8.30 -13.90 -14.54
N LEU A 249 -7.06 -13.41 -14.54
CA LEU A 249 -6.57 -12.42 -15.51
C LEU A 249 -5.70 -13.09 -16.58
N SER A 250 -5.80 -12.66 -17.85
CA SER A 250 -4.85 -13.11 -18.87
C SER A 250 -3.50 -12.47 -18.61
N CYS A 251 -2.42 -13.25 -18.58
CA CYS A 251 -1.07 -12.69 -18.45
C CYS A 251 -0.73 -11.70 -19.60
N THR A 252 -1.34 -11.88 -20.77
CA THR A 252 -1.23 -10.95 -21.92
C THR A 252 -2.04 -9.65 -21.80
N ALA A 253 -2.82 -9.45 -20.73
CA ALA A 253 -3.55 -8.20 -20.52
C ALA A 253 -2.59 -7.04 -20.24
N TYR A 254 -1.53 -7.29 -19.47
CA TYR A 254 -0.47 -6.31 -19.17
C TYR A 254 0.36 -5.94 -20.39
N ASP A 255 0.54 -6.86 -21.35
CA ASP A 255 1.29 -6.58 -22.59
C ASP A 255 0.56 -5.60 -23.52
N GLN A 256 -0.77 -5.47 -23.36
CA GLN A 256 -1.62 -4.57 -24.15
C GLN A 256 -1.71 -3.17 -23.53
N ASN A 257 -1.38 -3.01 -22.24
CA ASN A 257 -1.56 -1.76 -21.50
C ASN A 257 -0.24 -1.33 -20.85
N GLN A 258 0.58 -0.62 -21.64
CA GLN A 258 1.97 -0.25 -21.29
C GLN A 258 2.13 0.60 -20.02
N GLN A 259 1.05 1.16 -19.48
CA GLN A 259 1.05 1.93 -18.23
C GLN A 259 0.95 1.05 -16.97
N LEU A 260 0.61 -0.23 -17.08
CA LEU A 260 0.35 -1.10 -15.93
C LEU A 260 1.18 -2.39 -15.96
N SER A 261 1.60 -2.82 -14.77
CA SER A 261 2.38 -4.05 -14.54
C SER A 261 1.76 -4.88 -13.41
N PRO A 262 1.95 -6.21 -13.38
CA PRO A 262 1.55 -7.00 -12.23
C PRO A 262 2.52 -6.75 -11.06
N GLY A 263 1.97 -6.33 -9.92
CA GLY A 263 2.61 -6.44 -8.60
C GLY A 263 2.13 -7.71 -7.89
N PHE A 264 2.95 -8.30 -7.04
CA PHE A 264 2.60 -9.48 -6.24
C PHE A 264 2.19 -9.05 -4.82
N LEU A 265 1.09 -9.61 -4.28
CA LEU A 265 0.68 -9.31 -2.90
C LEU A 265 1.52 -10.07 -1.86
N PHE A 266 1.84 -11.34 -2.13
CA PHE A 266 2.93 -12.05 -1.46
C PHE A 266 4.16 -12.09 -2.39
N PRO A 267 5.30 -11.48 -2.03
CA PRO A 267 6.45 -11.38 -2.93
C PRO A 267 7.18 -12.72 -3.07
N PRO A 268 7.44 -13.22 -4.31
CA PRO A 268 8.25 -14.42 -4.54
C PRO A 268 9.66 -14.36 -3.92
N GLU A 269 10.17 -13.15 -3.65
CA GLU A 269 11.46 -12.85 -3.03
C GLU A 269 11.50 -13.09 -1.50
N LEU A 270 10.35 -13.36 -0.86
CA LEU A 270 10.26 -13.84 0.53
C LEU A 270 9.96 -15.34 0.64
N ALA A 271 9.69 -16.02 -0.48
CA ALA A 271 9.27 -17.43 -0.45
C ALA A 271 10.45 -18.38 -0.17
N SER A 272 10.40 -19.10 0.95
CA SER A 272 11.53 -19.90 1.46
C SER A 272 11.83 -21.13 0.59
N SER A 273 10.78 -21.78 0.09
CA SER A 273 10.85 -23.06 -0.64
C SER A 273 10.65 -22.89 -2.16
N PRO A 274 11.17 -23.80 -3.00
CA PRO A 274 10.86 -23.84 -4.43
C PRO A 274 9.35 -23.93 -4.71
N GLU A 275 8.63 -24.68 -3.89
CA GLU A 275 7.17 -24.85 -3.95
C GLU A 275 6.45 -23.53 -3.66
N SER A 276 6.84 -22.82 -2.60
CA SER A 276 6.27 -21.51 -2.30
C SER A 276 6.62 -20.46 -3.35
N ARG A 277 7.84 -20.49 -3.93
CA ARG A 277 8.21 -19.62 -5.06
C ARG A 277 7.32 -19.88 -6.29
N TYR A 278 7.02 -21.14 -6.59
CA TYR A 278 6.07 -21.50 -7.66
C TYR A 278 4.65 -20.96 -7.37
N GLU A 279 4.17 -21.10 -6.13
CA GLU A 279 2.84 -20.61 -5.72
C GLU A 279 2.76 -19.07 -5.66
N ALA A 280 3.85 -18.38 -5.30
CA ALA A 280 3.93 -16.92 -5.32
C ALA A 280 3.90 -16.36 -6.76
N SER A 281 4.47 -17.07 -7.74
CA SER A 281 4.42 -16.72 -9.18
C SER A 281 3.05 -16.96 -9.85
N LEU A 282 2.00 -17.34 -9.11
CA LEU A 282 0.65 -17.52 -9.66
C LEU A 282 -0.01 -16.16 -9.97
N ILE A 283 -0.70 -16.09 -11.11
CA ILE A 283 -1.45 -14.90 -11.54
C ILE A 283 -2.50 -14.44 -10.51
N THR A 284 -3.04 -15.38 -9.71
CA THR A 284 -4.03 -15.13 -8.65
C THR A 284 -3.45 -14.45 -7.40
N ASN A 285 -2.13 -14.33 -7.31
CA ASN A 285 -1.41 -13.53 -6.30
C ASN A 285 -1.07 -12.10 -6.82
N THR A 286 -1.50 -11.73 -8.03
CA THR A 286 -1.14 -10.44 -8.64
C THR A 286 -2.29 -9.43 -8.68
N VAL A 287 -1.93 -8.15 -8.64
CA VAL A 287 -2.82 -7.01 -8.92
C VAL A 287 -2.15 -6.04 -9.90
N PRO A 288 -2.92 -5.25 -10.68
CA PRO A 288 -2.35 -4.18 -11.50
C PRO A 288 -1.71 -3.08 -10.65
N MET A 289 -0.52 -2.64 -11.03
CA MET A 289 0.24 -1.55 -10.40
C MET A 289 0.97 -0.71 -11.44
N TYR A 290 0.98 0.61 -11.23
CA TYR A 290 1.80 1.54 -12.02
C TYR A 290 3.31 1.29 -11.77
N PRO A 291 4.19 1.38 -12.79
CA PRO A 291 5.64 1.23 -12.63
C PRO A 291 6.34 2.26 -11.72
N ALA A 292 5.67 3.36 -11.38
CA ALA A 292 6.06 4.23 -10.27
C ALA A 292 5.82 3.48 -8.94
N PHE A 293 4.57 3.44 -8.46
CA PHE A 293 4.13 2.78 -7.23
C PHE A 293 4.74 1.38 -6.98
N LYS A 294 4.97 0.58 -8.03
CA LYS A 294 5.61 -0.73 -7.89
C LYS A 294 7.03 -0.65 -7.28
N ARG A 295 7.76 0.45 -7.45
CA ARG A 295 9.07 0.67 -6.80
C ARG A 295 8.92 0.80 -5.28
N GLN A 296 8.05 1.70 -4.81
CA GLN A 296 7.71 1.83 -3.39
C GLN A 296 7.17 0.51 -2.82
N TRP A 297 6.30 -0.19 -3.56
CA TRP A 297 5.77 -1.50 -3.16
C TRP A 297 6.86 -2.57 -2.99
N SER A 298 7.83 -2.63 -3.90
CA SER A 298 8.97 -3.54 -3.80
C SER A 298 9.96 -3.14 -2.69
N PHE A 299 10.09 -1.84 -2.36
CA PHE A 299 10.86 -1.39 -1.20
C PHE A 299 10.18 -1.79 0.12
N LEU A 300 8.88 -1.49 0.28
CA LEU A 300 8.06 -1.91 1.42
C LEU A 300 8.15 -3.42 1.66
N GLN A 301 7.97 -4.23 0.61
CA GLN A 301 8.04 -5.69 0.69
C GLN A 301 9.46 -6.25 0.88
N GLY A 302 10.49 -5.53 0.42
CA GLY A 302 11.88 -5.99 0.40
C GLY A 302 12.70 -5.57 1.62
N ALA A 303 12.53 -4.34 2.10
CA ALA A 303 13.26 -3.75 3.22
C ALA A 303 12.38 -3.70 4.47
N LEU A 304 11.35 -2.83 4.47
CA LEU A 304 10.57 -2.49 5.66
C LEU A 304 9.88 -3.71 6.30
N LEU A 305 9.23 -4.57 5.51
CA LEU A 305 8.62 -5.80 6.04
C LEU A 305 9.64 -6.80 6.64
N ARG A 306 10.94 -6.69 6.33
CA ARG A 306 12.00 -7.47 7.00
C ARG A 306 12.44 -6.80 8.30
N ARG A 307 12.72 -5.48 8.28
CA ARG A 307 13.04 -4.66 9.47
C ARG A 307 11.99 -4.85 10.58
N TYR A 308 10.71 -4.63 10.26
CA TYR A 308 9.61 -4.85 11.21
C TYR A 308 9.47 -6.31 11.68
N ALA A 309 9.81 -7.31 10.85
CA ALA A 309 9.79 -8.72 11.29
C ALA A 309 10.92 -9.03 12.28
N GLU A 310 12.05 -8.33 12.21
CA GLU A 310 13.20 -8.52 13.09
C GLU A 310 13.03 -7.82 14.44
N GLU A 311 12.54 -6.58 14.40
CA GLU A 311 12.23 -5.72 15.56
C GLU A 311 11.05 -6.26 16.38
N LEU A 312 9.91 -6.51 15.73
CA LEU A 312 8.66 -6.93 16.41
C LEU A 312 8.62 -8.43 16.74
N ASN A 313 9.70 -9.16 16.49
CA ASN A 313 9.81 -10.62 16.64
C ASN A 313 8.74 -11.38 15.79
N GLY A 314 8.60 -10.95 14.54
CA GLY A 314 7.72 -11.49 13.51
C GLY A 314 6.43 -10.70 13.34
N VAL A 315 6.01 -10.50 12.09
CA VAL A 315 4.86 -9.67 11.69
C VAL A 315 3.84 -10.48 10.88
N ASN A 316 2.55 -10.31 11.17
CA ASN A 316 1.46 -10.82 10.34
C ASN A 316 0.97 -9.69 9.43
N VAL A 317 1.02 -9.93 8.12
CA VAL A 317 0.79 -8.93 7.07
C VAL A 317 -0.51 -9.26 6.35
N LEU A 318 -1.37 -8.26 6.18
CA LEU A 318 -2.61 -8.33 5.41
C LEU A 318 -2.61 -7.20 4.39
N VAL A 319 -2.62 -7.54 3.10
CA VAL A 319 -2.50 -6.57 1.99
C VAL A 319 -3.50 -6.87 0.89
N GLY A 320 -4.02 -5.85 0.20
CA GLY A 320 -4.99 -5.99 -0.88
C GLY A 320 -5.23 -4.68 -1.63
N PRO A 321 -5.89 -4.72 -2.80
CA PRO A 321 -6.25 -3.53 -3.56
C PRO A 321 -7.46 -2.79 -2.94
N VAL A 322 -7.47 -1.47 -3.08
CA VAL A 322 -8.60 -0.59 -2.74
C VAL A 322 -9.20 -0.04 -4.04
N PHE A 323 -10.52 0.16 -4.06
CA PHE A 323 -11.25 0.76 -5.19
C PHE A 323 -12.24 1.80 -4.63
N ASP A 324 -11.92 3.07 -4.87
CA ASP A 324 -12.67 4.26 -4.44
C ASP A 324 -12.49 5.36 -5.52
N HIS A 325 -13.25 5.24 -6.61
CA HIS A 325 -13.13 6.14 -7.77
C HIS A 325 -13.92 7.45 -7.64
N ASP A 326 -14.93 7.50 -6.76
CA ASP A 326 -15.68 8.73 -6.46
C ASP A 326 -15.20 9.48 -5.20
N HIS A 327 -14.21 8.89 -4.49
CA HIS A 327 -13.49 9.47 -3.36
C HIS A 327 -14.40 9.74 -2.14
N ASP A 328 -15.36 8.83 -1.89
CA ASP A 328 -16.29 8.90 -0.74
C ASP A 328 -15.76 8.19 0.53
N GLY A 329 -14.58 7.56 0.45
CA GLY A 329 -13.93 6.85 1.55
C GLY A 329 -14.47 5.43 1.74
N ARG A 330 -15.08 4.83 0.71
CA ARG A 330 -15.69 3.50 0.75
C ARG A 330 -15.32 2.71 -0.49
N ARG A 331 -15.69 1.42 -0.46
CA ARG A 331 -15.49 0.53 -1.60
C ARG A 331 -16.58 0.77 -2.64
N ASP A 332 -16.16 1.15 -3.85
CA ASP A 332 -16.95 1.18 -5.09
C ASP A 332 -17.91 -0.04 -5.26
N ALA A 333 -19.05 0.16 -5.91
CA ALA A 333 -19.86 -0.95 -6.40
C ALA A 333 -19.13 -1.72 -7.54
N ALA A 334 -19.42 -3.02 -7.71
CA ALA A 334 -18.77 -3.82 -8.75
C ALA A 334 -19.04 -3.35 -10.20
N GLU A 335 -20.03 -2.47 -10.40
CA GLU A 335 -20.27 -1.78 -11.67
C GLU A 335 -19.30 -0.59 -11.86
N GLN A 336 -19.04 0.20 -10.81
CA GLN A 336 -18.08 1.33 -10.82
C GLN A 336 -16.63 0.85 -11.04
N ILE A 337 -16.23 -0.27 -10.43
CA ILE A 337 -14.88 -0.89 -10.58
C ILE A 337 -14.62 -1.36 -12.04
N ARG A 338 -15.63 -1.34 -12.92
CA ARG A 338 -15.59 -1.91 -14.27
C ARG A 338 -15.79 -0.88 -15.41
N GLU A 339 -15.98 0.40 -15.08
CA GLU A 339 -16.20 1.49 -16.05
C GLU A 339 -14.89 2.15 -16.51
#